data_AF-A0A0S3J404-F1
#
_entry.id   AF-A0A0S3J404-F1
#
_cell.length_a   1.000
_cell.length_b   1.000
_cell.length_c   1.000
_cell.angle_alpha   90.00
_cell.angle_beta   90.00
_cell.angle_gamma   90.00
#
_symmetry.space_group_name_H-M   'P 1'
#
loop_
_entity.id
_entity.type
_entity.pdbx_description
1 polymer ?
#
loop_
_entity_poly.entity_id
_entity_poly.type
_entity_poly.pdbx_seq_one_letter_code
_entity_poly.pdbx_strand_id
1 'polypeptide(L)'
;MKTGLILLCVVVAVLAGQLPEDEKERLRQVHLSCQADSKTYCDEDLLRKLGDNVNNPQVGIHMLCMSVKAGLQERNGDLNRSFIKSRIALVTEQAKVDGYVQKCAVKKETPEKTAAMLWLCFVQNGINYYHKL
;
A
#
# COMPACT_ATOMS: atom_id res chain seq x y z
N MET A 1 43.05 15.84 -36.15
CA MET A 1 42.54 16.30 -34.83
C MET A 1 41.03 16.41 -34.89
N LYS A 2 40.32 15.60 -34.12
CA LYS A 2 39.16 15.98 -33.28
C LYS A 2 38.51 14.70 -32.75
N THR A 3 39.04 14.32 -31.59
CA THR A 3 38.39 13.66 -30.46
C THR A 3 36.92 13.34 -30.63
N GLY A 4 36.61 12.05 -30.44
CA GLY A 4 35.25 11.55 -30.36
C GLY A 4 34.48 12.08 -29.15
N LEU A 5 33.18 11.80 -29.18
CA LEU A 5 32.31 11.88 -28.03
C LEU A 5 31.33 10.70 -28.12
N ILE A 6 31.70 9.62 -27.45
CA ILE A 6 30.83 8.47 -27.21
C ILE A 6 29.76 8.96 -26.23
N LEU A 7 28.57 9.23 -26.74
CA LEU A 7 27.39 9.56 -25.92
C LEU A 7 26.74 8.24 -25.48
N LEU A 8 27.35 7.60 -24.48
CA LEU A 8 26.76 6.47 -23.75
C LEU A 8 25.71 7.04 -22.80
N CYS A 9 24.52 7.33 -23.30
CA CYS A 9 23.34 7.57 -22.47
C CYS A 9 22.96 6.26 -21.78
N VAL A 10 23.55 5.98 -20.61
CA VAL A 10 23.02 4.99 -19.68
C VAL A 10 21.69 5.56 -19.16
N VAL A 11 20.61 5.24 -19.86
CA VAL A 11 19.26 5.43 -19.33
C VAL A 11 19.12 4.39 -18.21
N VAL A 12 19.44 4.81 -16.99
CA VAL A 12 19.03 4.07 -15.79
C VAL A 12 17.52 4.20 -15.75
N ALA A 13 16.83 3.22 -16.33
CA ALA A 13 15.40 3.08 -16.17
C ALA A 13 15.14 2.94 -14.66
N VAL A 14 14.56 3.98 -14.05
CA VAL A 14 14.00 3.88 -12.70
C VAL A 14 12.78 2.96 -12.83
N LEU A 15 13.03 1.66 -12.74
CA LEU A 15 11.98 0.67 -12.52
C LEU A 15 11.49 0.88 -11.08
N ALA A 16 10.61 1.86 -10.88
CA ALA A 16 9.78 1.90 -9.69
C ALA A 16 9.03 0.55 -9.65
N GLY A 17 9.35 -0.26 -8.64
CA GLY A 17 9.05 -1.68 -8.61
C GLY A 17 7.56 -1.95 -8.78
N GLN A 18 7.21 -2.70 -9.83
CA GLN A 18 5.90 -3.31 -9.92
C GLN A 18 5.78 -4.33 -8.78
N LEU A 19 4.59 -4.41 -8.16
CA LEU A 19 4.34 -5.41 -7.13
C LEU A 19 4.54 -6.81 -7.73
N PRO A 20 5.32 -7.71 -7.11
CA PRO A 20 5.46 -9.07 -7.56
C PRO A 20 4.09 -9.74 -7.77
N GLU A 21 3.94 -10.52 -8.84
CA GLU A 21 2.62 -11.06 -9.22
C GLU A 21 2.02 -11.98 -8.14
N ASP A 22 2.86 -12.70 -7.38
CA ASP A 22 2.42 -13.52 -6.25
C ASP A 22 1.85 -12.66 -5.10
N GLU A 23 2.50 -11.54 -4.77
CA GLU A 23 2.02 -10.62 -3.73
C GLU A 23 0.76 -9.86 -4.20
N LYS A 24 0.69 -9.51 -5.49
CA LYS A 24 -0.50 -8.91 -6.11
C LYS A 24 -1.70 -9.85 -6.08
N GLU A 25 -1.51 -11.11 -6.46
CA GLU A 25 -2.55 -12.14 -6.40
C GLU A 25 -2.99 -12.37 -4.95
N ARG A 26 -2.05 -12.41 -4.00
CA ARG A 26 -2.37 -12.47 -2.57
C ARG A 26 -3.28 -11.31 -2.13
N LEU A 27 -2.94 -10.07 -2.46
CA LEU A 27 -3.76 -8.91 -2.10
C LEU A 27 -5.14 -8.94 -2.76
N ARG A 28 -5.23 -9.43 -4.00
CA ARG A 28 -6.51 -9.64 -4.70
C ARG A 28 -7.39 -10.65 -3.97
N GLN A 29 -6.82 -11.77 -3.53
CA GLN A 29 -7.55 -12.78 -2.76
C GLN A 29 -8.02 -12.24 -1.41
N VAL A 30 -7.17 -11.45 -0.74
CA VAL A 30 -7.56 -10.76 0.50
C VAL A 30 -8.75 -9.84 0.24
N HIS A 31 -8.70 -9.02 -0.82
CA HIS A 31 -9.81 -8.15 -1.23
C HIS A 31 -11.11 -8.90 -1.46
N LEU A 32 -11.07 -9.94 -2.31
CA LEU A 32 -12.25 -10.76 -2.58
C LEU A 32 -12.82 -11.37 -1.30
N SER A 33 -11.97 -11.81 -0.38
CA SER A 33 -12.40 -12.37 0.90
C SER A 33 -13.01 -11.33 1.83
N CYS A 34 -12.66 -10.04 1.70
CA CYS A 34 -13.28 -8.93 2.44
C CYS A 34 -14.58 -8.48 1.76
N GLN A 35 -14.68 -8.55 0.44
CA GLN A 35 -15.93 -8.30 -0.28
C GLN A 35 -16.99 -9.38 -0.08
N ALA A 36 -16.59 -10.64 0.10
CA ALA A 36 -17.52 -11.75 0.27
C ALA A 36 -18.25 -11.75 1.63
N ASP A 37 -17.68 -11.09 2.66
CA ASP A 37 -18.31 -10.97 3.98
C ASP A 37 -19.14 -9.68 4.03
N SER A 38 -20.45 -9.80 4.29
CA SER A 38 -21.37 -8.66 4.35
C SER A 38 -21.00 -7.63 5.42
N LYS A 39 -20.23 -8.01 6.45
CA LYS A 39 -19.74 -7.09 7.48
C LYS A 39 -18.59 -6.22 6.97
N THR A 40 -17.81 -6.70 6.01
CA THR A 40 -16.62 -6.03 5.49
C THR A 40 -16.75 -5.59 4.04
N TYR A 41 -17.85 -5.93 3.36
CA TYR A 41 -18.17 -5.49 2.00
C TYR A 41 -18.12 -3.97 1.89
N CYS A 42 -17.52 -3.42 0.84
CA CYS A 42 -17.53 -1.99 0.56
C CYS A 42 -17.74 -1.76 -0.93
N ASP A 43 -18.50 -0.72 -1.27
CA ASP A 43 -18.67 -0.31 -2.65
C ASP A 43 -17.30 0.06 -3.27
N GLU A 44 -16.97 -0.55 -4.40
CA GLU A 44 -15.72 -0.33 -5.12
C GLU A 44 -15.53 1.14 -5.53
N ASP A 45 -16.60 1.90 -5.79
CA ASP A 45 -16.50 3.32 -6.09
C ASP A 45 -15.99 4.15 -4.90
N LEU A 46 -16.32 3.72 -3.67
CA LEU A 46 -15.78 4.35 -2.47
C LEU A 46 -14.28 4.05 -2.33
N LEU A 47 -13.89 2.80 -2.58
CA LEU A 47 -12.50 2.34 -2.50
C LEU A 47 -11.61 3.01 -3.57
N ARG A 48 -12.09 3.10 -4.82
CA ARG A 48 -11.39 3.82 -5.91
C ARG A 48 -11.09 5.28 -5.58
N LYS A 49 -11.93 5.89 -4.74
CA LYS A 49 -11.80 7.27 -4.25
C LYS A 49 -11.41 7.29 -2.77
N LEU A 50 -10.48 6.43 -2.35
CA LEU A 50 -10.06 6.30 -0.95
C LEU A 50 -9.72 7.64 -0.29
N GLY A 51 -9.08 8.57 -1.01
CA GLY A 51 -8.77 9.91 -0.49
C GLY A 51 -10.01 10.68 -0.04
N ASP A 52 -11.05 10.70 -0.88
CA ASP A 52 -12.31 11.40 -0.61
C ASP A 52 -13.13 10.67 0.47
N ASN A 53 -12.99 9.34 0.54
CA ASN A 53 -13.81 8.47 1.39
C ASN A 53 -13.07 7.92 2.62
N VAL A 54 -11.90 8.45 2.99
CA VAL A 54 -11.10 7.92 4.12
C VAL A 54 -11.80 8.00 5.48
N ASN A 55 -12.83 8.84 5.59
CA ASN A 55 -13.66 8.98 6.80
C ASN A 55 -14.98 8.21 6.70
N ASN A 56 -15.26 7.54 5.59
CA ASN A 56 -16.45 6.71 5.44
C ASN A 56 -16.30 5.46 6.36
N PRO A 57 -17.28 5.18 7.25
CA PRO A 57 -17.19 4.03 8.16
C PRO A 57 -16.98 2.69 7.45
N GLN A 58 -17.67 2.46 6.33
CA GLN A 58 -17.57 1.20 5.60
C GLN A 58 -16.20 1.04 4.93
N VAL A 59 -15.62 2.13 4.43
CA VAL A 59 -14.23 2.12 3.92
C VAL A 59 -13.27 1.76 5.04
N GLY A 60 -13.42 2.36 6.23
CA GLY A 60 -12.59 2.03 7.39
C GLY A 60 -12.67 0.54 7.77
N ILE A 61 -13.87 -0.03 7.83
CA ILE A 61 -14.09 -1.46 8.14
C ILE A 61 -13.43 -2.36 7.09
N HIS A 62 -13.62 -2.05 5.81
CA HIS A 62 -13.03 -2.82 4.72
C HIS A 62 -11.49 -2.73 4.71
N MET A 63 -10.94 -1.52 4.89
CA MET A 63 -9.50 -1.30 5.00
C MET A 63 -8.90 -2.05 6.19
N LEU A 64 -9.60 -2.13 7.33
CA LEU A 64 -9.17 -2.94 8.47
C LEU A 64 -9.13 -4.43 8.12
N CYS A 65 -10.18 -4.95 7.46
CA CYS A 65 -10.20 -6.33 6.98
C CYS A 65 -8.98 -6.64 6.09
N MET A 66 -8.73 -5.76 5.11
CA MET A 66 -7.57 -5.85 4.20
C MET A 66 -6.25 -5.84 4.97
N SER A 67 -6.07 -4.85 5.86
CA SER A 67 -4.83 -4.63 6.60
C SER A 67 -4.49 -5.81 7.52
N VAL A 68 -5.51 -6.35 8.21
CA VAL A 68 -5.36 -7.52 9.09
C VAL A 68 -5.02 -8.78 8.30
N LYS A 69 -5.80 -9.09 7.26
CA LYS A 69 -5.57 -10.30 6.45
C LYS A 69 -4.28 -10.24 5.62
N ALA A 70 -3.86 -9.04 5.23
CA ALA A 70 -2.56 -8.83 4.61
C ALA A 70 -1.40 -9.03 5.60
N GLY A 71 -1.64 -8.90 6.91
CA GLY A 71 -0.63 -9.01 7.97
C GLY A 71 0.06 -7.68 8.33
N LEU A 72 -0.46 -6.55 7.85
CA LEU A 72 0.09 -5.22 8.11
C LEU A 72 -0.28 -4.70 9.51
N GLN A 73 -1.39 -5.19 10.06
CA GLN A 73 -2.02 -4.63 11.25
C GLN A 73 -2.73 -5.72 12.05
N GLU A 74 -2.74 -5.58 13.37
CA GLU A 74 -3.52 -6.41 14.29
C GLU A 74 -4.94 -5.86 14.47
N ARG A 75 -5.88 -6.69 14.94
CA ARG A 75 -7.29 -6.27 15.15
C ARG A 75 -7.45 -5.09 16.11
N ASN A 76 -6.50 -4.90 17.01
CA ASN A 76 -6.48 -3.81 18.00
C ASN A 76 -5.87 -2.49 17.47
N GLY A 77 -5.49 -2.44 16.18
CA GLY A 77 -4.89 -1.26 15.57
C GLY A 77 -3.37 -1.20 15.62
N ASP A 78 -2.68 -2.17 16.22
CA ASP A 78 -1.21 -2.19 16.23
C ASP A 78 -0.68 -2.53 14.83
N LEU A 79 0.31 -1.77 14.37
CA LEU A 79 0.90 -1.95 13.05
C LEU A 79 2.13 -2.86 13.14
N ASN A 80 2.19 -3.89 12.30
CA ASN A 80 3.37 -4.73 12.16
C ASN A 80 4.43 -4.01 11.31
N ARG A 81 5.13 -3.06 11.92
CA ARG A 81 6.08 -2.16 11.23
C ARG A 81 7.18 -2.92 10.48
N SER A 82 7.66 -4.03 11.05
CA SER A 82 8.68 -4.88 10.39
C SER A 82 8.13 -5.53 9.12
N PHE A 83 6.90 -6.07 9.19
CA PHE A 83 6.27 -6.66 8.02
C PHE A 83 5.92 -5.60 6.96
N ILE A 84 5.36 -4.46 7.36
CA ILE A 84 5.13 -3.30 6.48
C ILE A 84 6.42 -2.91 5.76
N LYS A 85 7.54 -2.80 6.49
CA LYS A 85 8.87 -2.51 5.91
C LYS A 85 9.23 -3.48 4.80
N SER A 86 9.12 -4.79 5.07
CA SER A 86 9.42 -5.83 4.08
C SER A 86 8.52 -5.76 2.84
N ARG A 87 7.27 -5.36 3.02
CA ARG A 87 6.27 -5.29 1.95
C ARG A 87 6.46 -4.10 1.04
N ILE A 88 6.64 -2.91 1.58
CA ILE A 88 6.86 -1.73 0.75
C ILE A 88 8.23 -1.75 0.06
N ALA A 89 9.22 -2.45 0.62
CA ALA A 89 10.53 -2.65 -0.01
C ALA A 89 10.46 -3.44 -1.33
N LEU A 90 9.39 -4.20 -1.56
CA LEU A 90 9.16 -4.89 -2.85
C LEU A 90 8.89 -3.91 -4.00
N VAL A 91 8.39 -2.72 -3.69
CA VAL A 91 7.89 -1.73 -4.66
C VAL A 91 8.54 -0.36 -4.54
N THR A 92 9.52 -0.22 -3.63
CA THR A 92 10.15 1.05 -3.28
C THR A 92 11.66 0.91 -3.27
N GLU A 93 12.37 1.92 -3.77
CA GLU A 93 13.82 2.02 -3.62
C GLU A 93 14.25 1.91 -2.16
N GLN A 94 15.25 1.05 -1.89
CA GLN A 94 15.70 0.73 -0.53
C GLN A 94 16.01 1.96 0.33
N ALA A 95 16.57 3.01 -0.28
CA ALA A 95 16.92 4.26 0.41
C ALA A 95 15.71 5.05 0.96
N LYS A 96 14.50 4.80 0.45
CA LYS A 96 13.26 5.51 0.84
C LYS A 96 12.39 4.71 1.81
N VAL A 97 12.61 3.39 1.90
CA VAL A 97 11.76 2.46 2.68
C VAL A 97 11.59 2.91 4.12
N ASP A 98 12.68 3.17 4.84
CA ASP A 98 12.61 3.52 6.27
C ASP A 98 11.87 4.84 6.52
N GLY A 99 12.07 5.82 5.64
CA GLY A 99 11.34 7.09 5.68
C GLY A 99 9.83 6.89 5.50
N TYR A 100 9.42 6.01 4.59
CA TYR A 100 7.99 5.69 4.39
C TYR A 100 7.39 4.87 5.53
N VAL A 101 8.13 3.94 6.12
CA VAL A 101 7.64 3.22 7.32
C VAL A 101 7.43 4.20 8.46
N GLN A 102 8.35 5.15 8.67
CA GLN A 102 8.18 6.19 9.69
C GLN A 102 6.98 7.11 9.39
N LYS A 103 6.79 7.48 8.12
CA LYS A 103 5.73 8.39 7.69
C LYS A 103 4.33 7.75 7.71
N CYS A 104 4.20 6.52 7.21
CA CYS A 104 2.91 5.89 6.94
C CYS A 104 2.45 4.92 8.03
N ALA A 105 3.37 4.24 8.73
CA ALA A 105 3.00 3.25 9.75
C ALA A 105 2.74 3.93 11.12
N VAL A 106 1.68 4.75 11.18
CA VAL A 106 1.28 5.55 12.35
C VAL A 106 -0.09 5.08 12.84
N LYS A 107 -0.14 4.54 14.06
CA LYS A 107 -1.39 4.15 14.74
C LYS A 107 -2.29 5.38 14.96
N LYS A 108 -3.59 5.20 14.75
CA LYS A 108 -4.64 6.22 14.91
C LYS A 108 -5.59 5.83 16.04
N GLU A 109 -6.61 6.65 16.24
CA GLU A 109 -7.57 6.57 17.35
C GLU A 109 -8.36 5.26 17.31
N THR A 110 -8.65 4.74 16.12
CA THR A 110 -9.32 3.44 15.93
C THR A 110 -8.54 2.52 14.99
N PRO A 111 -8.74 1.18 15.06
CA PRO A 111 -8.16 0.24 14.12
C PRO A 111 -8.56 0.53 12.66
N GLU A 112 -9.82 0.88 12.41
CA GLU A 112 -10.35 1.23 11.09
C GLU A 112 -9.65 2.46 10.52
N LYS A 113 -9.51 3.50 11.36
CA LYS A 113 -8.84 4.73 10.95
C LYS A 113 -7.36 4.49 10.70
N THR A 114 -6.73 3.65 11.51
CA THR A 114 -5.33 3.24 11.33
C THR A 114 -5.13 2.57 9.97
N ALA A 115 -6.00 1.63 9.62
CA ALA A 115 -5.94 0.91 8.36
C ALA A 115 -6.16 1.85 7.16
N ALA A 116 -7.22 2.65 7.18
CA ALA A 116 -7.55 3.56 6.08
C ALA A 116 -6.44 4.59 5.85
N MET A 117 -5.85 5.14 6.91
CA MET A 117 -4.76 6.10 6.81
C MET A 117 -3.45 5.46 6.33
N LEU A 118 -3.16 4.21 6.69
CA LEU A 118 -2.00 3.48 6.16
C LEU A 118 -2.08 3.34 4.64
N TRP A 119 -3.21 2.81 4.14
CA TRP A 119 -3.43 2.62 2.70
C TRP A 119 -3.47 3.96 1.94
N LEU A 120 -4.12 4.99 2.50
CA LEU A 120 -4.12 6.32 1.92
C LEU A 120 -2.69 6.89 1.82
N CYS A 121 -1.87 6.69 2.85
CA CYS A 121 -0.48 7.14 2.82
C CYS A 121 0.31 6.44 1.71
N PHE A 122 0.08 5.14 1.47
CA PHE A 122 0.70 4.43 0.35
C PHE A 122 0.30 5.05 -1.00
N VAL A 123 -1.00 5.29 -1.21
CA VAL A 123 -1.52 5.93 -2.43
C VAL A 123 -0.92 7.31 -2.64
N GLN A 124 -0.93 8.17 -1.62
CA GLN A 124 -0.43 9.55 -1.70
C GLN A 124 1.09 9.65 -1.95
N ASN A 125 1.85 8.59 -1.63
CA ASN A 125 3.30 8.56 -1.80
C ASN A 125 3.76 7.67 -2.96
N GLY A 126 2.83 7.16 -3.77
CA GLY A 126 3.17 6.29 -4.91
C GLY A 126 3.79 4.95 -4.50
N ILE A 127 3.50 4.47 -3.28
CA ILE A 127 3.94 3.15 -2.82
C ILE A 127 2.98 2.13 -3.44
N ASN A 128 3.42 1.49 -4.54
CA ASN A 128 2.61 0.58 -5.36
C ASN A 128 2.29 -0.78 -4.71
N TYR A 129 2.19 -0.81 -3.38
CA TYR A 129 1.73 -1.96 -2.62
C TYR A 129 0.19 -1.99 -2.52
N TYR A 130 -0.47 -0.84 -2.70
CA TYR A 130 -1.91 -0.79 -2.93
C TYR A 130 -2.20 -1.05 -4.41
N HIS A 131 -2.70 -2.24 -4.73
CA HIS A 131 -3.20 -2.52 -6.08
C HIS A 131 -4.48 -1.72 -6.30
N LYS A 132 -4.59 -1.03 -7.45
CA LYS A 132 -5.86 -0.47 -7.88
C LYS A 132 -6.83 -1.63 -8.12
N LEU A 133 -7.83 -1.73 -7.25
CA LEU A 133 -8.97 -2.63 -7.38
C LEU A 133 -9.75 -2.34 -8.66
#